data_AF-A0A0H5SE36-F1
#
_entry.id   AF-A0A0H5SE36-F1
#
_cell.length_a   1.000
_cell.length_b   1.000
_cell.length_c   1.000
_cell.angle_alpha   90.00
_cell.angle_beta   90.00
_cell.angle_gamma   90.00
#
_symmetry.space_group_name_H-M   'P 1'
#
loop_
_entity.id
_entity.type
_entity.pdbx_description
1 polymer ?
#
loop_
_entity_poly.entity_id
_entity_poly.type
_entity_poly.pdbx_seq_one_letter_code
_entity_poly.pdbx_strand_id
1 'polypeptide(L)'
;MDLYLYETHLHTAEASACAILTGAQQAQLYKKAGYAGIIVTDHFFNGNTAIPDGLPWEERVDLFYKGYENAKKEGEKIGLSVFFGWEANYDGTEFLIYGLNHEWMKKHPEMLEWSIEDQYRYIHEAGGFVVHAHPFRIRPYIKEVRLFPDLVDAVEVYNVGNRNLEFDKKASEYAKKHKLPVTAGTDAHGFEQERSGMAFYKPLKDIKDFIENVKSGNCRLIMNT
;
A
#
# COMPACT_ATOMS: atom_id res chain seq x y z
N MET A 1 16.95 -16.48 -14.12
CA MET A 1 15.50 -16.56 -13.85
C MET A 1 15.02 -15.13 -13.80
N ASP A 2 14.05 -14.79 -14.64
CA ASP A 2 13.48 -13.45 -14.64
C ASP A 2 12.60 -13.29 -13.39
N LEU A 3 12.72 -12.14 -12.73
CA LEU A 3 11.89 -11.80 -11.57
C LEU A 3 10.62 -11.09 -12.04
N TYR A 4 9.52 -11.32 -11.33
CA TYR A 4 8.24 -10.65 -11.57
C TYR A 4 8.10 -9.46 -10.64
N LEU A 5 8.02 -8.25 -11.20
CA LEU A 5 8.00 -6.99 -10.45
C LEU A 5 6.56 -6.58 -10.11
N TYR A 6 6.34 -6.11 -8.89
CA TYR A 6 5.05 -5.64 -8.41
C TYR A 6 5.21 -4.30 -7.71
N GLU A 7 4.42 -3.30 -8.12
CA GLU A 7 4.23 -2.10 -7.31
C GLU A 7 3.33 -2.45 -6.13
N THR A 8 3.72 -2.06 -4.93
CA THR A 8 2.99 -2.43 -3.70
C THR A 8 2.38 -1.24 -2.98
N HIS A 9 2.72 -0.01 -3.37
CA HIS A 9 2.20 1.22 -2.80
C HIS A 9 1.92 2.24 -3.91
N LEU A 10 0.66 2.36 -4.31
CA LEU A 10 0.21 3.34 -5.29
C LEU A 10 -1.20 3.84 -5.01
N HIS A 11 -1.47 5.03 -5.53
CA HIS A 11 -2.72 5.75 -5.37
C HIS A 11 -3.35 6.06 -6.73
N THR A 12 -4.67 6.19 -6.74
CA THR A 12 -5.49 6.49 -7.91
C THR A 12 -6.38 7.71 -7.67
N ALA A 13 -6.64 8.44 -8.74
CA ALA A 13 -7.43 9.67 -8.72
C ALA A 13 -8.90 9.44 -8.35
N GLU A 14 -9.38 8.19 -8.38
CA GLU A 14 -10.74 7.85 -7.95
C GLU A 14 -10.94 8.01 -6.43
N ALA A 15 -9.92 7.74 -5.62
CA ALA A 15 -10.08 7.68 -4.16
C ALA A 15 -9.04 8.48 -3.37
N SER A 16 -7.90 8.83 -3.97
CA SER A 16 -6.84 9.62 -3.32
C SER A 16 -6.77 11.03 -3.89
N ALA A 17 -6.96 12.05 -3.05
CA ALA A 17 -7.09 13.45 -3.49
C ALA A 17 -5.81 14.04 -4.11
N CYS A 18 -4.66 13.45 -3.79
CA CYS A 18 -3.35 13.80 -4.32
C CYS A 18 -2.96 13.01 -5.60
N ALA A 19 -3.71 11.97 -5.96
CA ALA A 19 -3.42 11.18 -7.15
C ALA A 19 -4.06 11.81 -8.39
N ILE A 20 -3.32 11.77 -9.51
CA ILE A 20 -3.77 12.39 -10.78
C ILE A 20 -4.05 11.37 -11.89
N LEU A 21 -3.67 10.11 -11.69
CA LEU A 21 -3.93 9.02 -12.63
C LEU A 21 -5.05 8.13 -12.11
N THR A 22 -5.96 7.74 -13.00
CA THR A 22 -6.98 6.74 -12.68
C THR A 22 -6.35 5.37 -12.47
N GLY A 23 -7.07 4.44 -11.83
CA GLY A 23 -6.60 3.07 -11.64
C GLY A 23 -6.26 2.38 -12.97
N ALA A 24 -7.05 2.62 -14.01
CA ALA A 24 -6.77 2.11 -15.35
C ALA A 24 -5.49 2.71 -15.96
N GLN A 25 -5.22 4.00 -15.74
CA GLN A 25 -3.99 4.65 -16.21
C GLN A 25 -2.77 4.14 -15.45
N GLN A 26 -2.88 3.93 -14.13
CA GLN A 26 -1.82 3.31 -13.34
C GLN A 26 -1.48 1.90 -13.85
N ALA A 27 -2.50 1.06 -14.11
CA ALA A 27 -2.30 -0.27 -14.68
C ALA A 27 -1.54 -0.22 -16.03
N GLN A 28 -1.95 0.66 -16.94
CA GLN A 28 -1.27 0.85 -18.23
C GLN A 28 0.18 1.30 -18.06
N LEU A 29 0.43 2.25 -17.14
CA LEU A 29 1.75 2.80 -16.88
C LEU A 29 2.72 1.73 -16.35
N TYR A 30 2.31 0.98 -15.34
CA TYR A 30 3.14 -0.07 -14.75
C TYR A 30 3.35 -1.26 -15.69
N LYS A 31 2.32 -1.63 -16.47
CA LYS A 31 2.49 -2.65 -17.51
C LYS A 31 3.53 -2.23 -18.54
N LYS A 32 3.49 -0.98 -19.01
CA LYS A 32 4.49 -0.41 -19.94
C LYS A 32 5.89 -0.37 -19.33
N ALA A 33 5.98 -0.18 -18.00
CA ALA A 33 7.24 -0.21 -17.27
C ALA A 33 7.78 -1.64 -17.00
N GLY A 34 7.08 -2.68 -17.47
CA GLY A 34 7.54 -4.07 -17.35
C GLY A 34 7.12 -4.79 -16.06
N TYR A 35 6.21 -4.20 -15.27
CA TYR A 35 5.70 -4.83 -14.07
C TYR A 35 4.74 -5.98 -14.39
N ALA A 36 4.77 -7.01 -13.57
CA ALA A 36 3.87 -8.16 -13.61
C ALA A 36 2.55 -7.88 -12.88
N GLY A 37 2.56 -6.97 -11.90
CA GLY A 37 1.35 -6.53 -11.23
C GLY A 37 1.50 -5.26 -10.43
N ILE A 38 0.38 -4.83 -9.84
CA ILE A 38 0.26 -3.67 -8.97
C ILE A 38 -0.67 -3.99 -7.80
N ILE A 39 -0.48 -3.30 -6.66
CA ILE A 39 -1.42 -3.28 -5.54
C ILE A 39 -1.91 -1.85 -5.39
N VAL A 40 -3.21 -1.64 -5.57
CA VAL A 40 -3.85 -0.33 -5.33
C VAL A 40 -4.03 -0.15 -3.84
N THR A 41 -3.53 0.96 -3.30
CA THR A 41 -3.49 1.25 -1.85
C THR A 41 -3.94 2.68 -1.56
N ASP A 42 -5.07 3.08 -2.14
CA ASP A 42 -5.61 4.42 -1.99
C ASP A 42 -5.73 4.88 -0.53
N HIS A 43 -5.62 6.19 -0.32
CA HIS A 43 -5.81 6.81 0.99
C HIS A 43 -7.23 6.56 1.51
N PHE A 44 -7.30 5.87 2.64
CA PHE A 44 -8.54 5.62 3.37
C PHE A 44 -9.13 6.92 3.94
N PHE A 45 -10.33 6.83 4.50
CA PHE A 45 -11.11 8.00 4.93
C PHE A 45 -10.46 8.87 6.02
N ASN A 46 -9.49 8.34 6.76
CA ASN A 46 -8.68 9.07 7.73
C ASN A 46 -7.39 9.68 7.14
N GLY A 47 -7.15 9.52 5.84
CA GLY A 47 -6.02 10.09 5.10
C GLY A 47 -6.44 11.16 4.09
N ASN A 48 -5.60 11.41 3.08
CA ASN A 48 -5.85 12.40 2.03
C ASN A 48 -6.82 11.87 0.95
N THR A 49 -8.02 11.47 1.37
CA THR A 49 -9.03 10.85 0.52
C THR A 49 -9.74 11.87 -0.37
N ALA A 50 -10.12 11.44 -1.58
CA ALA A 50 -11.04 12.15 -2.47
C ALA A 50 -12.51 11.79 -2.22
N ILE A 51 -12.78 10.79 -1.38
CA ILE A 51 -14.14 10.29 -1.13
C ILE A 51 -14.89 11.27 -0.23
N PRO A 52 -16.05 11.79 -0.67
CA PRO A 52 -16.81 12.76 0.11
C PRO A 52 -17.17 12.26 1.51
N ASP A 53 -17.06 13.17 2.48
CA ASP A 53 -17.63 12.97 3.80
C ASP A 53 -19.17 13.09 3.76
N GLY A 54 -19.85 12.40 4.67
CA GLY A 54 -21.31 12.52 4.86
C GLY A 54 -22.17 11.56 4.04
N LEU A 55 -21.57 10.74 3.16
CA LEU A 55 -22.27 9.62 2.52
C LEU A 55 -22.43 8.43 3.49
N PRO A 56 -23.45 7.57 3.32
CA PRO A 56 -23.55 6.29 4.02
C PRO A 56 -22.27 5.46 3.87
N TRP A 57 -21.90 4.72 4.92
CA TRP A 57 -20.65 3.95 4.96
C TRP A 57 -20.42 3.08 3.72
N GLU A 58 -21.40 2.25 3.36
CA GLU A 58 -21.27 1.34 2.22
C GLU A 58 -21.09 2.09 0.90
N GLU A 59 -21.71 3.26 0.73
CA GLU A 59 -21.55 4.09 -0.46
C GLU A 59 -20.15 4.70 -0.53
N ARG A 60 -19.59 5.15 0.60
CA ARG A 60 -18.20 5.60 0.66
C ARG A 60 -17.24 4.48 0.27
N VAL A 61 -17.47 3.28 0.78
CA VAL A 61 -16.65 2.10 0.48
C VAL A 61 -16.77 1.70 -1.00
N ASP A 62 -17.97 1.76 -1.59
CA ASP A 62 -18.19 1.53 -3.02
C ASP A 62 -17.43 2.52 -3.91
N LEU A 63 -17.38 3.80 -3.52
CA LEU A 63 -16.62 4.82 -4.24
C LEU A 63 -15.11 4.63 -4.06
N PHE A 64 -14.67 4.37 -2.82
CA PHE A 64 -13.27 4.07 -2.50
C PHE A 64 -12.72 2.91 -3.35
N TYR A 65 -13.53 1.88 -3.57
CA TYR A 65 -13.12 0.68 -4.29
C TYR A 65 -12.96 0.88 -5.80
N LYS A 66 -13.44 2.00 -6.38
CA LYS A 66 -13.44 2.22 -7.84
C LYS A 66 -12.07 2.26 -8.47
N GLY A 67 -11.07 2.82 -7.79
CA GLY A 67 -9.68 2.85 -8.26
C GLY A 67 -9.17 1.44 -8.54
N TYR A 68 -9.33 0.54 -7.56
CA TYR A 68 -9.01 -0.86 -7.70
C TYR A 68 -9.83 -1.57 -8.78
N GLU A 69 -11.15 -1.39 -8.82
CA GLU A 69 -12.00 -2.06 -9.84
C GLU A 69 -11.60 -1.67 -11.27
N ASN A 70 -11.36 -0.39 -11.51
CA ASN A 70 -10.95 0.12 -12.81
C ASN A 70 -9.56 -0.39 -13.19
N ALA A 71 -8.61 -0.37 -12.24
CA ALA A 71 -7.29 -0.95 -12.43
C ALA A 71 -7.37 -2.43 -12.78
N LYS A 72 -8.17 -3.21 -12.03
CA LYS A 72 -8.34 -4.65 -12.24
C LYS A 72 -8.93 -4.97 -13.61
N LYS A 73 -10.02 -4.29 -13.98
CA LYS A 73 -10.67 -4.44 -15.29
C LYS A 73 -9.71 -4.14 -16.44
N GLU A 74 -8.81 -3.17 -16.27
CA GLU A 74 -7.80 -2.86 -17.27
C GLU A 74 -6.66 -3.89 -17.26
N GLY A 75 -6.20 -4.30 -16.08
CA GLY A 75 -5.18 -5.32 -15.89
C GLY A 75 -5.53 -6.66 -16.54
N GLU A 76 -6.79 -7.09 -16.45
CA GLU A 76 -7.31 -8.28 -17.12
C GLU A 76 -7.17 -8.21 -18.65
N LYS A 77 -7.27 -7.02 -19.25
CA LYS A 77 -7.12 -6.84 -20.70
C LYS A 77 -5.66 -6.83 -21.14
N ILE A 78 -4.77 -6.30 -20.31
CA ILE A 78 -3.35 -6.10 -20.66
C ILE A 78 -2.40 -7.13 -20.05
N GLY A 79 -2.93 -8.12 -19.32
CA GLY A 79 -2.15 -9.15 -18.65
C GLY A 79 -1.28 -8.57 -17.53
N LEU A 80 -1.88 -7.78 -16.64
CA LEU A 80 -1.29 -7.25 -15.42
C LEU A 80 -2.12 -7.72 -14.22
N SER A 81 -1.48 -8.34 -13.22
CA SER A 81 -2.16 -8.69 -11.97
C SER A 81 -2.46 -7.42 -11.16
N VAL A 82 -3.67 -7.30 -10.62
CA VAL A 82 -4.07 -6.16 -9.80
C VAL A 82 -4.68 -6.66 -8.50
N PHE A 83 -4.11 -6.20 -7.38
CA PHE A 83 -4.56 -6.55 -6.03
C PHE A 83 -5.03 -5.32 -5.27
N PHE A 84 -5.81 -5.58 -4.22
CA PHE A 84 -6.44 -4.56 -3.39
C PHE A 84 -5.73 -4.46 -2.03
N GLY A 85 -5.51 -3.23 -1.61
CA GLY A 85 -5.15 -2.81 -0.27
C GLY A 85 -5.62 -1.37 -0.05
N TRP A 86 -5.19 -0.76 1.04
CA TRP A 86 -5.42 0.66 1.31
C TRP A 86 -4.34 1.23 2.21
N GLU A 87 -4.22 2.55 2.24
CA GLU A 87 -3.36 3.26 3.18
C GLU A 87 -4.20 3.96 4.24
N ALA A 88 -4.02 3.61 5.51
CA ALA A 88 -4.65 4.26 6.65
C ALA A 88 -3.71 5.27 7.30
N ASN A 89 -4.24 6.42 7.70
CA ASN A 89 -3.47 7.50 8.31
C ASN A 89 -3.92 7.77 9.76
N TYR A 90 -2.94 7.90 10.64
CA TYR A 90 -3.09 8.29 12.04
C TYR A 90 -2.17 9.47 12.29
N ASP A 91 -2.67 10.69 12.14
CA ASP A 91 -1.93 11.94 12.37
C ASP A 91 -0.51 11.95 11.73
N GLY A 92 -0.42 11.48 10.48
CA GLY A 92 0.83 11.40 9.72
C GLY A 92 1.66 10.11 9.94
N THR A 93 1.22 9.21 10.81
CA THR A 93 1.69 7.83 10.84
C THR A 93 0.82 6.99 9.90
N GLU A 94 1.42 6.36 8.90
CA GLU A 94 0.68 5.68 7.84
C GLU A 94 0.97 4.17 7.81
N PHE A 95 -0.05 3.41 7.45
CA PHE A 95 0.00 1.95 7.36
C PHE A 95 -0.63 1.47 6.06
N LEU A 96 0.06 0.58 5.36
CA LEU A 96 -0.50 -0.16 4.23
C LEU A 96 -1.15 -1.43 4.74
N ILE A 97 -2.38 -1.66 4.32
CA ILE A 97 -3.14 -2.85 4.69
C ILE A 97 -3.46 -3.70 3.48
N TYR A 98 -3.22 -5.00 3.63
CA TYR A 98 -3.44 -6.00 2.59
C TYR A 98 -4.23 -7.20 3.14
N GLY A 99 -4.83 -7.98 2.23
CA GLY A 99 -5.41 -9.29 2.54
C GLY A 99 -6.90 -9.28 2.88
N LEU A 100 -7.50 -8.12 3.12
CA LEU A 100 -8.94 -7.95 3.32
C LEU A 100 -9.60 -7.41 2.04
N ASN A 101 -10.93 -7.45 1.97
CA ASN A 101 -11.66 -7.14 0.73
C ASN A 101 -12.80 -6.14 0.95
N HIS A 102 -13.43 -5.75 -0.17
CA HIS A 102 -14.55 -4.82 -0.22
C HIS A 102 -15.69 -5.17 0.74
N GLU A 103 -16.13 -6.43 0.76
CA GLU A 103 -17.23 -6.91 1.60
C GLU A 103 -16.89 -6.88 3.09
N TRP A 104 -15.62 -7.14 3.43
CA TRP A 104 -15.15 -6.97 4.80
C TRP A 104 -15.21 -5.49 5.17
N MET A 105 -14.65 -4.59 4.37
CA MET A 105 -14.64 -3.16 4.66
C MET A 105 -16.07 -2.59 4.84
N LYS A 106 -17.04 -3.00 4.01
CA LYS A 106 -18.46 -2.60 4.16
C LYS A 106 -19.07 -2.95 5.52
N LYS A 107 -18.59 -4.02 6.17
CA LYS A 107 -19.14 -4.50 7.45
C LYS A 107 -18.49 -3.86 8.68
N HIS A 108 -17.48 -3.00 8.51
CA HIS A 108 -16.73 -2.42 9.62
C HIS A 108 -16.75 -0.88 9.59
N PRO A 109 -17.90 -0.22 9.74
CA PRO A 109 -17.98 1.25 9.81
C PRO A 109 -17.20 1.86 10.98
N GLU A 110 -16.94 1.08 12.03
CA GLU A 110 -16.17 1.47 13.20
C GLU A 110 -14.66 1.65 12.93
N MET A 111 -14.16 1.31 11.73
CA MET A 111 -12.75 1.46 11.35
C MET A 111 -12.21 2.88 11.56
N LEU A 112 -13.06 3.89 11.43
CA LEU A 112 -12.69 5.30 11.63
C LEU A 112 -12.49 5.67 13.11
N GLU A 113 -12.95 4.83 14.04
CA GLU A 113 -12.87 5.04 15.48
C GLU A 113 -11.70 4.27 16.12
N TRP A 114 -11.05 3.40 15.35
CA TRP A 114 -9.99 2.54 15.86
C TRP A 114 -8.74 3.34 16.25
N SER A 115 -8.14 2.95 17.36
CA SER A 115 -6.73 3.23 17.63
C SER A 115 -5.81 2.45 16.68
N ILE A 116 -4.51 2.75 16.70
CA ILE A 116 -3.52 1.96 15.92
C ILE A 116 -3.49 0.51 16.43
N GLU A 117 -3.64 0.32 17.74
CA GLU A 117 -3.77 -0.98 18.40
C GLU A 117 -5.01 -1.75 17.94
N ASP A 118 -6.16 -1.08 17.89
CA ASP A 118 -7.42 -1.69 17.41
C ASP A 118 -7.32 -2.04 15.92
N GLN A 119 -6.78 -1.14 15.11
CA GLN A 119 -6.54 -1.40 13.69
C GLN A 119 -5.71 -2.66 13.51
N TYR A 120 -4.55 -2.74 14.16
CA TYR A 120 -3.68 -3.89 14.04
C TYR A 120 -4.41 -5.17 14.48
N ARG A 121 -5.05 -5.14 15.65
CA ARG A 121 -5.76 -6.30 16.22
C ARG A 121 -6.85 -6.81 15.29
N TYR A 122 -7.80 -5.98 14.89
CA TYR A 122 -8.95 -6.43 14.09
C TYR A 122 -8.55 -6.86 12.67
N ILE A 123 -7.57 -6.19 12.06
CA ILE A 123 -7.07 -6.56 10.74
C ILE A 123 -6.34 -7.89 10.81
N HIS A 124 -5.48 -8.08 11.82
CA HIS A 124 -4.75 -9.32 12.01
C HIS A 124 -5.69 -10.50 12.36
N GLU A 125 -6.71 -10.28 13.21
CA GLU A 125 -7.76 -11.28 13.51
C GLU A 125 -8.54 -11.70 12.25
N ALA A 126 -8.76 -10.77 11.31
CA ALA A 126 -9.40 -11.04 10.03
C ALA A 126 -8.47 -11.71 9.00
N GLY A 127 -7.20 -11.95 9.34
CA GLY A 127 -6.19 -12.53 8.45
C GLY A 127 -5.54 -11.53 7.48
N GLY A 128 -5.65 -10.24 7.76
CA GLY A 128 -4.97 -9.17 7.04
C GLY A 128 -3.48 -9.08 7.37
N PHE A 129 -2.84 -8.09 6.76
CA PHE A 129 -1.41 -7.82 6.91
C PHE A 129 -1.16 -6.32 6.95
N VAL A 130 -0.47 -5.85 7.99
CA VAL A 130 -0.25 -4.42 8.25
C VAL A 130 1.23 -4.09 8.06
N VAL A 131 1.52 -3.13 7.20
CA VAL A 131 2.88 -2.66 6.91
C VAL A 131 3.02 -1.22 7.35
N HIS A 132 4.07 -0.89 8.11
CA HIS A 132 4.36 0.51 8.42
C HIS A 132 4.83 1.23 7.15
N ALA A 133 4.01 2.15 6.63
CA ALA A 133 4.35 2.93 5.43
C ALA A 133 5.39 3.99 5.81
N HIS A 134 6.50 4.03 5.07
CA HIS A 134 7.61 5.00 5.21
C HIS A 134 7.77 5.64 6.61
N PRO A 135 8.11 4.85 7.66
CA PRO A 135 7.95 5.24 9.07
C PRO A 135 8.72 6.47 9.52
N PHE A 136 9.80 6.83 8.81
CA PHE A 136 10.68 7.95 9.17
C PHE A 136 10.45 9.19 8.31
N ARG A 137 9.36 9.24 7.55
CA ARG A 137 9.00 10.40 6.73
C ARG A 137 8.81 11.63 7.62
N ILE A 138 9.54 12.69 7.31
CA ILE A 138 9.34 14.01 7.92
C ILE A 138 8.85 14.97 6.84
N ARG A 139 7.75 15.66 7.15
CA ARG A 139 7.10 16.70 6.33
C ARG A 139 6.54 17.78 7.26
N PRO A 140 6.26 19.00 6.76
CA PRO A 140 5.75 20.09 7.60
C PRO A 140 4.45 19.78 8.36
N TYR A 141 3.63 18.87 7.84
CA TYR A 141 2.37 18.44 8.46
C TYR A 141 2.51 17.28 9.45
N ILE A 142 3.69 16.65 9.55
CA ILE A 142 3.96 15.55 10.48
C ILE A 142 4.59 16.14 11.74
N LYS A 143 3.87 16.04 12.87
CA LYS A 143 4.31 16.61 14.16
C LYS A 143 5.52 15.89 14.74
N GLU A 144 5.50 14.56 14.68
CA GLU A 144 6.55 13.70 15.22
C GLU A 144 6.58 12.35 14.50
N VAL A 145 7.74 11.69 14.54
CA VAL A 145 7.88 10.30 14.08
C VAL A 145 7.46 9.37 15.21
N ARG A 146 6.44 8.55 14.97
CA ARG A 146 5.94 7.52 15.90
C ARG A 146 6.17 6.15 15.29
N LEU A 147 6.65 5.20 16.10
CA LEU A 147 7.02 3.85 15.65
C LEU A 147 6.25 2.82 16.47
N PHE A 148 5.78 1.77 15.79
CA PHE A 148 4.91 0.75 16.39
C PHE A 148 5.38 -0.67 16.03
N PRO A 149 6.57 -1.10 16.49
CA PRO A 149 7.18 -2.35 16.03
C PRO A 149 6.39 -3.61 16.38
N ASP A 150 5.56 -3.53 17.43
CA ASP A 150 4.73 -4.64 17.90
C ASP A 150 3.31 -4.62 17.32
N LEU A 151 2.98 -3.63 16.48
CA LEU A 151 1.66 -3.44 15.87
C LEU A 151 1.72 -3.40 14.33
N VAL A 152 2.74 -4.03 13.75
CA VAL A 152 2.91 -4.18 12.31
C VAL A 152 3.52 -5.54 11.99
N ASP A 153 3.23 -6.05 10.82
CA ASP A 153 3.78 -7.33 10.33
C ASP A 153 4.99 -7.13 9.41
N ALA A 154 5.19 -5.92 8.88
CA ALA A 154 6.35 -5.54 8.08
C ALA A 154 6.59 -4.02 8.08
N VAL A 155 7.68 -3.60 7.45
CA VAL A 155 8.05 -2.19 7.31
C VAL A 155 8.37 -1.89 5.85
N GLU A 156 7.82 -0.79 5.31
CA GLU A 156 8.26 -0.25 4.04
C GLU A 156 9.60 0.49 4.24
N VAL A 157 10.68 -0.13 3.77
CA VAL A 157 12.05 0.36 4.03
C VAL A 157 12.65 1.15 2.89
N TYR A 158 12.01 1.14 1.72
CA TYR A 158 12.39 1.95 0.58
C TYR A 158 11.14 2.48 -0.10
N ASN A 159 11.01 3.81 -0.14
CA ASN A 159 9.84 4.48 -0.68
C ASN A 159 10.28 5.65 -1.56
N VAL A 160 9.98 5.60 -2.87
CA VAL A 160 10.39 6.67 -3.80
C VAL A 160 9.81 8.02 -3.39
N GLY A 161 8.57 8.03 -2.90
CA GLY A 161 7.87 9.21 -2.36
C GLY A 161 8.58 9.90 -1.19
N ASN A 162 9.47 9.21 -0.44
CA ASN A 162 10.26 9.84 0.62
C ASN A 162 11.20 10.91 0.07
N ARG A 163 11.82 10.67 -1.09
CA ARG A 163 12.86 11.51 -1.72
C ARG A 163 14.02 11.83 -0.75
N ASN A 164 14.29 10.93 0.19
CA ASN A 164 15.32 11.08 1.21
C ASN A 164 15.83 9.72 1.70
N LEU A 165 17.05 9.38 1.29
CA LEU A 165 17.69 8.10 1.59
C LEU A 165 17.95 7.87 3.09
N GLU A 166 18.09 8.94 3.88
CA GLU A 166 18.28 8.78 5.34
C GLU A 166 17.00 8.27 6.02
N PHE A 167 15.82 8.54 5.47
CA PHE A 167 14.56 7.99 5.99
C PHE A 167 14.46 6.49 5.71
N ASP A 168 14.81 6.08 4.50
CA ASP A 168 14.83 4.68 4.08
C ASP A 168 15.89 3.87 4.86
N LYS A 169 17.05 4.48 5.13
CA LYS A 169 18.09 3.88 5.97
C LYS A 169 17.60 3.65 7.40
N LYS A 170 16.94 4.64 8.01
CA LYS A 170 16.37 4.48 9.36
C LYS A 170 15.27 3.42 9.38
N ALA A 171 14.43 3.36 8.34
CA ALA A 171 13.41 2.33 8.20
C ALA A 171 14.05 0.93 8.12
N SER A 172 15.13 0.78 7.36
CA SER A 172 15.91 -0.46 7.26
C SER A 172 16.53 -0.88 8.60
N GLU A 173 17.14 0.06 9.34
CA GLU A 173 17.72 -0.20 10.66
C GLU A 173 16.66 -0.59 11.69
N TYR A 174 15.50 0.07 11.64
CA TYR A 174 14.33 -0.23 12.46
C TYR A 174 13.78 -1.63 12.19
N ALA A 175 13.52 -1.97 10.92
CA ALA A 175 13.05 -3.31 10.54
C ALA A 175 14.03 -4.40 11.00
N LYS A 176 15.33 -4.17 10.80
CA LYS A 176 16.40 -5.10 11.24
C LYS A 176 16.42 -5.27 12.76
N LYS A 177 16.31 -4.18 13.53
CA LYS A 177 16.31 -4.20 15.00
C LYS A 177 15.16 -5.04 15.54
N HIS A 178 13.98 -4.94 14.93
CA HIS A 178 12.76 -5.62 15.35
C HIS A 178 12.50 -6.94 14.62
N LYS A 179 13.42 -7.36 13.73
CA LYS A 179 13.31 -8.60 12.92
C LYS A 179 12.03 -8.65 12.08
N LEU A 180 11.59 -7.50 11.60
CA LEU A 180 10.40 -7.37 10.78
C LEU A 180 10.74 -7.64 9.30
N PRO A 181 9.87 -8.35 8.56
CA PRO A 181 9.88 -8.37 7.11
C PRO A 181 9.85 -6.95 6.52
N VAL A 182 10.29 -6.84 5.27
CA VAL A 182 10.45 -5.55 4.60
C VAL A 182 9.73 -5.50 3.27
N THR A 183 9.20 -4.33 2.94
CA THR A 183 8.62 -4.01 1.64
C THR A 183 9.29 -2.77 1.05
N ALA A 184 9.03 -2.52 -0.23
CA ALA A 184 9.44 -1.31 -0.94
C ALA A 184 8.35 -0.93 -1.94
N GLY A 185 8.14 0.36 -2.17
CA GLY A 185 7.09 0.86 -3.04
C GLY A 185 7.44 2.21 -3.65
N THR A 186 6.66 2.65 -4.63
CA THR A 186 6.84 3.98 -5.22
C THR A 186 6.12 5.04 -4.41
N ASP A 187 4.99 4.71 -3.77
CA ASP A 187 4.01 5.69 -3.27
C ASP A 187 3.57 6.60 -4.43
N ALA A 188 3.13 5.94 -5.51
CA ALA A 188 2.91 6.56 -6.80
C ALA A 188 1.58 7.32 -6.83
N HIS A 189 1.64 8.58 -7.23
CA HIS A 189 0.50 9.47 -7.39
C HIS A 189 0.28 9.90 -8.84
N GLY A 190 1.25 9.63 -9.73
CA GLY A 190 1.07 9.82 -11.16
C GLY A 190 2.30 9.48 -12.01
N PHE A 191 3.08 10.49 -12.37
CA PHE A 191 4.20 10.38 -13.31
C PHE A 191 5.56 10.47 -12.61
N GLU A 192 5.73 9.71 -11.53
CA GLU A 192 7.01 9.62 -10.84
C GLU A 192 8.13 9.22 -11.81
N GLN A 193 9.29 9.89 -11.66
CA GLN A 193 10.46 9.67 -12.52
C GLN A 193 11.07 8.28 -12.30
N GLU A 194 10.97 7.80 -11.07
CA GLU A 194 11.47 6.52 -10.61
C GLU A 194 10.30 5.61 -10.22
N ARG A 195 10.52 4.30 -10.34
CA ARG A 195 9.61 3.26 -9.87
C ARG A 195 10.35 2.28 -8.99
N SER A 196 9.62 1.71 -8.06
CA SER A 196 10.06 0.77 -7.05
C SER A 196 8.99 -0.31 -6.86
N GLY A 197 9.22 -1.21 -5.91
CA GLY A 197 8.31 -2.29 -5.62
C GLY A 197 9.02 -3.52 -5.08
N MET A 198 8.36 -4.65 -5.29
CA MET A 198 8.81 -5.96 -4.86
C MET A 198 8.99 -6.89 -6.06
N ALA A 199 10.02 -7.71 -6.04
CA ALA A 199 10.33 -8.68 -7.07
C ALA A 199 10.19 -10.11 -6.53
N PHE A 200 9.49 -10.96 -7.27
CA PHE A 200 9.17 -12.34 -6.87
C PHE A 200 9.67 -13.36 -7.90
N TYR A 201 9.95 -14.57 -7.44
CA TYR A 201 10.46 -15.66 -8.29
C TYR A 201 9.37 -16.34 -9.14
N LYS A 202 8.10 -16.06 -8.84
CA LYS A 202 6.92 -16.53 -9.57
C LYS A 202 5.89 -15.40 -9.62
N PRO A 203 4.99 -15.38 -10.63
CA PRO A 203 3.85 -14.49 -10.60
C PRO A 203 3.00 -14.79 -9.37
N LEU A 204 2.54 -13.73 -8.70
CA LEU A 204 1.58 -13.81 -7.61
C LEU A 204 0.20 -14.11 -8.18
N LYS A 205 -0.52 -15.07 -7.59
CA LYS A 205 -1.89 -15.42 -7.96
C LYS A 205 -2.91 -14.49 -7.33
N ASP A 206 -2.67 -14.11 -6.09
CA ASP A 206 -3.53 -13.23 -5.30
C ASP A 206 -2.71 -12.46 -4.25
N ILE A 207 -3.40 -11.68 -3.43
CA ILE A 207 -2.78 -10.91 -2.35
C ILE A 207 -2.21 -11.79 -1.22
N LYS A 208 -2.66 -13.04 -1.08
CA LYS A 208 -2.13 -13.96 -0.06
C LYS A 208 -0.74 -14.45 -0.46
N ASP A 209 -0.53 -14.74 -1.75
CA ASP A 209 0.82 -15.02 -2.27
C ASP A 209 1.79 -13.87 -1.94
N PHE A 210 1.37 -12.60 -2.09
CA PHE A 210 2.18 -11.45 -1.68
C PHE A 210 2.57 -11.53 -0.19
N ILE A 211 1.57 -11.67 0.68
CA ILE A 211 1.76 -11.71 2.14
C ILE A 211 2.68 -12.86 2.55
N GLU A 212 2.47 -14.07 2.01
CA GLU A 212 3.27 -15.26 2.32
C GLU A 212 4.73 -15.12 1.86
N ASN A 213 4.96 -14.54 0.67
CA ASN A 213 6.32 -14.32 0.18
C ASN A 213 7.05 -13.25 1.01
N VAL A 214 6.37 -12.18 1.43
CA VAL A 214 6.96 -11.17 2.31
C VAL A 214 7.29 -11.77 3.68
N LYS A 215 6.34 -12.48 4.32
CA LYS A 215 6.56 -13.13 5.63
C LYS A 215 7.73 -14.13 5.60
N SER A 216 7.90 -14.86 4.50
CA SER A 216 8.97 -15.85 4.34
C SER A 216 10.30 -15.29 3.81
N GLY A 217 10.34 -14.01 3.46
CA GLY A 217 11.51 -13.39 2.81
C GLY A 217 11.81 -13.91 1.41
N ASN A 218 10.83 -14.55 0.75
CA ASN A 218 10.98 -15.11 -0.59
C ASN A 218 10.72 -14.06 -1.70
N CYS A 219 11.36 -12.91 -1.56
CA CYS A 219 11.21 -11.76 -2.43
C CYS A 219 12.50 -10.92 -2.44
N ARG A 220 12.56 -9.93 -3.33
CA ARG A 220 13.62 -8.91 -3.34
C ARG A 220 13.00 -7.53 -3.42
N LEU A 221 13.63 -6.55 -2.78
CA LEU A 221 13.26 -5.15 -2.93
C LEU A 221 13.79 -4.62 -4.27
N ILE A 222 13.00 -3.78 -4.95
CA ILE A 222 13.45 -3.01 -6.11
C ILE A 222 13.89 -1.65 -5.60
N MET A 223 15.19 -1.43 -5.49
CA MET A 223 15.78 -0.15 -5.04
C MET A 223 16.62 0.39 -6.19
N ASN A 224 16.39 1.64 -6.59
CA ASN A 224 17.24 2.29 -7.57
C ASN A 224 18.51 2.72 -6.84
N THR A 225 19.65 2.16 -7.26
CA THR A 225 20.99 2.48 -6.74
C THR A 225 21.59 3.70 -7.42
#